data_AF-A0A0A1TVM9-F1
#
_entry.id   AF-A0A0A1TVM9-F1
#
_cell.length_a   1.000
_cell.length_b   1.000
_cell.length_c   1.000
_cell.angle_alpha   90.00
_cell.angle_beta   90.00
_cell.angle_gamma   90.00
#
_symmetry.space_group_name_H-M   'P 1'
#
loop_
_entity.id
_entity.type
_entity.pdbx_description
1 polymer ?
#
loop_
_entity_poly.entity_id
_entity_poly.type
_entity_poly.pdbx_seq_one_letter_code
_entity_poly.pdbx_strand_id
1 'polypeptide(L)'
;MDKLYVTLKPGMLYLLPTTTDTYQLDTVSYTGENEMVLFVNRPGDVPKRICRMVNPGMTTLSFQVSEKVSFSFKGKGSCYLTFTNLGDLSHGITTSYMCDKVKVNEVEDVKKIAQVIKKENIVYL
;
A
#
# COMPACT_ATOMS: atom_id res chain seq x y z
N MET A 1 22.66 -4.37 2.20
CA MET A 1 21.24 -4.26 1.83
C MET A 1 20.93 -2.79 1.76
N ASP A 2 20.67 -2.30 0.56
CA ASP A 2 20.49 -0.87 0.32
C ASP A 2 19.04 -0.48 0.58
N LYS A 3 18.86 0.65 1.26
CA LYS A 3 17.54 1.21 1.55
C LYS A 3 17.29 2.41 0.66
N LEU A 4 16.07 2.47 0.14
CA LEU A 4 15.56 3.58 -0.64
C LEU A 4 14.43 4.25 0.15
N TYR A 5 14.58 5.55 0.38
CA TYR A 5 13.61 6.37 1.10
C TYR A 5 12.93 7.32 0.14
N VAL A 6 11.61 7.29 0.11
CA VAL A 6 10.80 8.07 -0.82
C VAL A 6 9.80 8.91 -0.04
N THR A 7 9.72 10.19 -0.36
CA THR A 7 8.66 11.06 0.15
C THR A 7 7.67 11.34 -0.98
N LEU A 8 6.41 11.04 -0.75
CA LEU A 8 5.30 11.38 -1.62
C LEU A 8 4.49 12.54 -1.01
N LYS A 9 4.14 13.51 -1.85
CA LYS A 9 3.14 14.56 -1.56
C LYS A 9 1.87 14.33 -2.40
N PRO A 10 0.72 14.92 -2.03
CA PRO A 10 -0.52 14.73 -2.77
C PRO A 10 -0.33 15.17 -4.22
N GLY A 11 -0.79 14.35 -5.17
CA GLY A 11 -0.60 14.60 -6.60
C GLY A 11 0.77 14.17 -7.16
N MET A 12 1.71 13.69 -6.33
CA MET A 12 2.95 13.11 -6.81
C MET A 12 2.79 11.64 -7.20
N LEU A 13 3.52 11.26 -8.24
CA LEU A 13 3.80 9.88 -8.62
C LEU A 13 5.29 9.63 -8.43
N TYR A 14 5.63 8.54 -7.75
CA TYR A 14 7.00 8.06 -7.68
C TYR A 14 7.15 6.83 -8.55
N LEU A 15 8.02 6.90 -9.57
CA LEU A 15 8.37 5.76 -10.40
C LEU A 15 9.50 4.98 -9.72
N LEU A 16 9.24 3.71 -9.40
CA LEU A 16 10.28 2.84 -8.87
C LEU A 16 11.22 2.42 -10.01
N PRO A 17 12.54 2.62 -9.87
CA PRO A 17 13.50 2.26 -10.90
C PRO A 17 13.73 0.75 -10.87
N THR A 18 12.93 -0.02 -11.60
CA THR A 18 13.12 -1.48 -11.69
C THR A 18 13.32 -1.91 -13.14
N THR A 19 14.56 -2.32 -13.45
CA THR A 19 14.87 -3.05 -14.68
C THR A 19 15.51 -4.42 -14.41
N THR A 20 15.97 -4.70 -13.20
CA THR A 20 16.61 -5.98 -12.81
C THR A 20 16.37 -6.35 -11.34
N ASP A 21 16.26 -5.37 -10.44
CA ASP A 21 16.21 -5.62 -9.00
C ASP A 21 14.78 -5.74 -8.46
N THR A 22 14.63 -6.56 -7.41
CA THR A 22 13.40 -6.65 -6.61
C THR A 22 13.50 -5.77 -5.38
N TYR A 23 12.47 -4.96 -5.14
CA TYR A 23 12.35 -4.14 -3.95
C TYR A 23 11.21 -4.62 -3.06
N GLN A 24 11.41 -4.59 -1.75
CA GLN A 24 10.35 -4.75 -0.77
C GLN A 24 10.02 -3.40 -0.14
N LEU A 25 8.76 -2.97 -0.24
CA LEU A 25 8.24 -1.87 0.56
C LEU A 25 8.01 -2.37 1.99
N ASP A 26 8.86 -1.93 2.91
CA ASP A 26 8.88 -2.38 4.31
C ASP A 26 8.01 -1.52 5.21
N THR A 27 8.04 -0.20 5.03
CA THR A 27 7.32 0.73 5.88
C THR A 27 6.64 1.83 5.09
N VAL A 28 5.47 2.20 5.57
CA VAL A 28 4.71 3.36 5.14
C VAL A 28 4.42 4.19 6.37
N SER A 29 4.89 5.44 6.34
CA SER A 29 4.61 6.43 7.38
C SER A 29 3.80 7.58 6.80
N TYR A 30 2.81 8.05 7.54
CA TYR A 30 1.95 9.14 7.14
C TYR A 30 1.95 10.24 8.19
N THR A 31 2.20 11.47 7.73
CA THR A 31 2.06 12.68 8.52
C THR A 31 1.06 13.59 7.83
N GLY A 32 -0.17 13.65 8.33
CA GLY A 32 -1.20 14.54 7.78
C GLY A 32 -2.53 14.36 8.47
N GLU A 33 -3.47 15.22 8.12
CA GLU A 33 -4.81 15.12 8.68
C GLU A 33 -5.62 14.07 7.93
N ASN A 34 -6.47 13.36 8.66
CA ASN A 34 -7.42 12.38 8.13
C ASN A 34 -6.76 11.16 7.48
N GLU A 35 -7.46 10.57 6.52
CA GLU A 35 -7.11 9.34 5.86
C GLU A 35 -6.04 9.53 4.77
N MET A 36 -5.15 8.55 4.70
CA MET A 36 -4.26 8.30 3.57
C MET A 36 -4.59 6.95 2.93
N VAL A 37 -4.57 6.91 1.59
CA VAL A 37 -4.66 5.67 0.80
C VAL A 37 -3.48 5.62 -0.17
N LEU A 38 -2.63 4.59 -0.04
CA LEU A 38 -1.50 4.35 -0.93
C LEU A 38 -1.89 3.38 -2.05
N PHE A 39 -1.53 3.73 -3.27
CA PHE A 39 -1.76 2.96 -4.48
C PHE A 39 -0.44 2.55 -5.12
N VAL A 40 -0.45 1.37 -5.71
CA VAL A 40 0.53 0.94 -6.70
C VAL A 40 -0.12 0.97 -8.08
N ASN A 41 0.55 1.56 -9.05
CA ASN A 41 0.10 1.65 -10.43
C ASN A 41 1.08 0.87 -11.32
N ARG A 42 0.59 -0.19 -11.95
CA ARG A 42 1.31 -0.96 -12.97
C ARG A 42 0.88 -0.45 -14.36
N PRO A 43 1.79 -0.39 -15.34
CA PRO A 43 1.43 -0.05 -16.71
C PRO A 43 0.33 -0.98 -17.24
N GLY A 44 -0.75 -0.42 -17.78
CA GLY A 44 -1.87 -1.19 -18.34
C GLY A 44 -2.91 -1.71 -17.34
N ASP A 45 -2.66 -1.55 -16.03
CA ASP A 45 -3.56 -2.01 -14.97
C ASP A 45 -4.33 -0.85 -14.30
N VAL A 46 -5.45 -1.20 -13.67
CA VAL A 46 -6.13 -0.32 -12.72
C VAL A 46 -5.28 -0.15 -11.45
N PRO A 47 -5.10 1.08 -10.92
CA PRO A 47 -4.43 1.33 -9.65
C PRO A 47 -4.95 0.45 -8.51
N LYS A 48 -4.04 -0.27 -7.82
CA LYS A 48 -4.40 -1.14 -6.69
C LYS A 48 -4.08 -0.46 -5.38
N ARG A 49 -5.05 -0.42 -4.47
CA ARG A 49 -4.84 0.04 -3.08
C ARG A 49 -4.01 -0.99 -2.33
N ILE A 50 -2.91 -0.56 -1.73
CA ILE A 50 -2.00 -1.44 -0.96
C ILE A 50 -1.88 -1.05 0.50
N CYS A 51 -2.28 0.17 0.87
CA CYS A 51 -2.32 0.61 2.26
C CYS A 51 -3.42 1.66 2.47
N ARG A 52 -4.06 1.63 3.63
CA ARG A 52 -4.97 2.67 4.12
C ARG A 52 -4.60 2.99 5.56
N MET A 53 -4.44 4.27 5.87
CA MET A 53 -4.15 4.76 7.22
C MET A 53 -5.16 5.85 7.57
N VAL A 54 -5.98 5.63 8.60
CA VAL A 54 -7.04 6.57 9.00
C VAL A 54 -6.51 7.71 9.89
N ASN A 55 -5.30 7.54 10.43
CA ASN A 55 -4.62 8.51 11.30
C ASN A 55 -3.11 8.53 10.99
N PRO A 56 -2.40 9.62 11.35
CA PRO A 56 -0.95 9.62 11.37
C PRO A 56 -0.33 8.42 12.06
N GLY A 57 0.87 8.06 11.59
CA GLY A 57 1.67 7.01 12.20
C GLY A 57 2.47 6.25 11.15
N MET A 58 2.87 5.04 11.51
CA MET A 58 3.66 4.16 10.68
C MET A 58 3.07 2.76 10.68
N THR A 59 3.12 2.09 9.54
CA THR A 59 2.83 0.66 9.43
C THR A 59 3.95 -0.04 8.68
N THR A 60 4.16 -1.30 9.02
CA THR A 60 4.96 -2.23 8.23
C THR A 60 4.11 -2.86 7.15
N LEU A 61 4.69 -3.04 5.97
CA LEU A 61 4.15 -3.75 4.81
C LEU A 61 5.22 -4.73 4.33
N SER A 62 4.80 -5.80 3.66
CA SER A 62 5.70 -6.75 2.99
C SER A 62 5.28 -6.85 1.53
N PHE A 63 5.33 -5.70 0.83
CA PHE A 63 4.89 -5.58 -0.56
C PHE A 63 6.11 -5.61 -1.48
N GLN A 64 6.28 -6.72 -2.21
CA GLN A 64 7.41 -6.90 -3.13
C GLN A 64 7.09 -6.43 -4.53
N VAL A 65 8.09 -5.87 -5.20
CA VAL A 65 8.03 -5.33 -6.56
C VAL A 65 9.26 -5.74 -7.32
N SER A 66 9.07 -6.54 -8.36
CA SER A 66 10.10 -6.97 -9.30
C SER A 66 9.92 -6.39 -10.71
N GLU A 67 8.92 -5.52 -10.89
CA GLU A 67 8.53 -4.94 -12.18
C GLU A 67 8.41 -3.41 -12.10
N LYS A 68 8.31 -2.74 -13.25
CA LYS A 68 8.13 -1.28 -13.31
C LYS A 68 6.77 -0.89 -12.76
N VAL A 69 6.76 -0.18 -11.63
CA VAL A 69 5.55 0.37 -11.02
C VAL A 69 5.75 1.82 -10.62
N SER A 70 4.64 2.53 -10.42
CA SER A 70 4.65 3.79 -9.69
C SER A 70 3.82 3.69 -8.42
N PHE A 71 4.15 4.55 -7.46
CA PHE A 71 3.39 4.74 -6.23
C PHE A 71 2.77 6.13 -6.22
N SER A 72 1.51 6.20 -5.82
CA SER A 72 0.78 7.45 -5.55
C SER A 72 -0.02 7.30 -4.28
N PHE A 73 -0.41 8.42 -3.66
CA PHE A 73 -1.36 8.37 -2.56
C PHE A 73 -2.42 9.46 -2.66
N LYS A 74 -3.56 9.19 -2.00
CA LYS A 74 -4.61 10.17 -1.71
C LYS A 74 -4.58 10.47 -0.22
N GLY A 75 -4.51 11.74 0.17
CA GLY A 75 -4.49 12.19 1.56
C GLY A 75 -4.06 13.66 1.64
N LYS A 76 -4.22 14.28 2.82
CA LYS A 76 -3.87 15.69 3.06
C LYS A 76 -2.61 15.80 3.93
N GLY A 77 -1.52 15.17 3.47
CA GLY A 77 -0.29 15.05 4.25
C GLY A 77 0.93 14.66 3.43
N SER A 78 1.90 14.02 4.08
CA SER A 78 3.09 13.45 3.46
C SER A 78 3.14 11.97 3.76
N CYS A 79 3.48 11.18 2.75
CA CYS A 79 3.65 9.75 2.87
C CYS A 79 5.13 9.42 2.66
N TYR A 80 5.74 8.70 3.59
CA TYR A 80 7.13 8.27 3.53
C TYR A 80 7.16 6.77 3.34
N LEU A 81 7.81 6.33 2.27
CA LEU A 81 7.97 4.92 1.93
C LEU A 81 9.43 4.53 2.17
N THR A 82 9.65 3.41 2.83
CA THR A 82 10.98 2.79 2.91
C THR A 82 10.98 1.48 2.15
N PHE A 83 11.88 1.37 1.19
CA PHE A 83 12.11 0.16 0.43
C PHE A 83 13.46 -0.45 0.80
N THR A 84 13.52 -1.78 0.81
CA THR A 84 14.79 -2.53 0.83
C THR A 84 15.00 -3.15 -0.55
N ASN A 85 16.15 -2.90 -1.16
CA ASN A 85 16.58 -3.62 -2.35
C ASN A 85 16.99 -5.05 -1.95
N LEU A 86 16.29 -6.04 -2.49
CA LEU A 86 16.56 -7.46 -2.28
C LEU A 86 17.54 -8.04 -3.31
N GLY A 87 17.94 -7.25 -4.32
CA GLY A 87 18.76 -7.67 -5.45
C GLY A 87 17.95 -8.33 -6.56
N ASP A 88 18.64 -8.96 -7.50
CA ASP A 88 18.03 -9.76 -8.57
C ASP A 88 17.45 -11.05 -7.97
N LEU A 89 16.12 -11.08 -7.85
CA LEU A 89 15.34 -12.26 -7.47
C LEU A 89 14.56 -12.80 -8.67
N SER A 90 15.10 -12.68 -9.90
CA SER A 90 14.43 -13.01 -11.17
C SER A 90 13.77 -14.40 -11.24
N HIS A 91 13.94 -15.29 -10.25
CA HIS A 91 13.25 -16.56 -10.14
C HIS A 91 12.47 -16.68 -8.82
N GLY A 92 11.27 -16.10 -8.80
CA GLY A 92 10.20 -16.51 -7.91
C GLY A 92 9.80 -15.48 -6.87
N ILE A 93 8.52 -15.13 -6.87
CA ILE A 93 7.57 -15.42 -5.79
C ILE A 93 6.25 -14.71 -6.12
N THR A 94 5.15 -15.46 -6.04
CA THR A 94 3.78 -14.95 -6.06
C THR A 94 3.45 -14.44 -4.66
N THR A 95 3.37 -13.13 -4.44
CA THR A 95 2.91 -12.57 -3.15
C THR A 95 1.47 -12.09 -3.22
N SER A 96 0.64 -12.66 -2.32
CA SER A 96 -0.73 -12.23 -2.02
C SER A 96 -0.73 -10.96 -1.18
N TYR A 97 -1.61 -10.01 -1.49
CA TYR A 97 -1.71 -8.73 -0.79
C TYR A 97 -2.88 -8.76 0.18
N MET A 98 -2.60 -8.78 1.49
CA MET A 98 -3.57 -8.39 2.51
C MET A 98 -3.02 -7.19 3.28
N CYS A 99 -3.72 -6.06 3.22
CA CYS A 99 -3.52 -4.96 4.15
C CYS A 99 -4.87 -4.57 4.74
N ASP A 100 -5.19 -5.15 5.90
CA ASP A 100 -6.08 -4.54 6.89
C ASP A 100 -5.33 -4.47 8.21
N LYS A 101 -4.86 -3.28 8.57
CA LYS A 101 -4.58 -2.94 9.97
C LYS A 101 -5.59 -1.90 10.40
N VAL A 102 -6.72 -2.41 10.90
CA VAL A 102 -7.67 -1.66 11.72
C VAL A 102 -6.93 -1.24 13.00
N LYS A 103 -6.80 0.07 13.25
CA LYS A 103 -6.50 0.53 14.61
C LYS A 103 -7.77 0.33 15.44
N VAL A 104 -7.73 -0.66 16.33
CA VAL A 104 -8.78 -0.93 17.32
C VAL A 104 -8.80 0.22 18.31
N ASN A 105 -9.77 1.13 18.16
CA ASN A 105 -10.29 1.93 19.28
C ASN A 105 -11.81 2.15 19.20
N GLU A 106 -12.53 1.38 18.38
CA GLU A 106 -13.99 1.47 18.27
C GLU A 106 -14.58 0.06 18.22
N VAL A 107 -14.62 -0.61 19.38
CA VAL A 107 -15.22 -1.96 19.53
C VAL A 107 -16.76 -1.89 19.57
N GLU A 108 -17.38 -0.71 19.49
CA GLU A 108 -18.85 -0.59 19.46
C GLU A 108 -19.47 -0.62 18.05
N ASP A 109 -18.72 -0.33 16.96
CA ASP A 109 -19.32 -0.22 15.62
C ASP A 109 -19.10 -1.44 14.69
N VAL A 110 -18.32 -2.46 15.12
CA VAL A 110 -18.11 -3.70 14.32
C VAL A 110 -19.44 -4.45 14.07
N LYS A 111 -20.42 -4.34 14.99
CA LYS A 111 -21.75 -4.94 14.82
C LYS A 111 -22.60 -4.26 13.73
N LYS A 112 -22.39 -2.97 13.44
CA LYS A 112 -23.10 -2.28 12.34
C LYS A 112 -22.55 -2.65 10.97
N ILE A 113 -21.22 -2.81 10.85
CA ILE A 113 -20.59 -3.17 9.56
C ILE A 113 -20.94 -4.61 9.16
N ALA A 114 -21.02 -5.55 10.11
CA ALA A 114 -21.45 -6.93 9.84
C ALA A 114 -22.90 -7.04 9.32
N GLN A 115 -23.76 -6.03 9.57
CA GLN A 115 -25.11 -5.99 9.02
C GLN A 115 -25.17 -5.44 7.58
N VAL A 116 -24.17 -4.67 7.13
CA VAL A 116 -24.11 -4.15 5.75
C VAL A 116 -23.62 -5.22 4.78
N ILE A 117 -22.70 -6.09 5.21
CA ILE A 117 -22.11 -7.15 4.35
C ILE A 117 -23.08 -8.32 4.10
N LYS A 118 -24.17 -8.44 4.85
CA LYS A 118 -25.22 -9.46 4.58
C LYS A 118 -26.14 -9.12 3.41
N LYS A 119 -25.94 -7.99 2.70
CA LYS A 119 -26.90 -7.51 1.70
C LYS A 119 -26.45 -7.47 0.23
N GLU A 120 -25.20 -7.79 -0.09
CA GLU A 120 -24.77 -7.80 -1.50
C GLU A 120 -24.26 -9.19 -1.91
N ASN A 121 -25.20 -9.99 -2.41
CA ASN A 121 -24.95 -11.07 -3.35
C ASN A 121 -24.08 -10.56 -4.50
N ILE A 122 -22.87 -11.09 -4.67
CA ILE A 122 -22.23 -11.12 -5.99
C ILE A 122 -21.67 -12.51 -6.23
N VAL A 123 -22.36 -13.21 -7.13
CA VAL A 123 -22.01 -14.46 -7.79
C VAL A 123 -20.94 -14.16 -8.85
N TYR A 124 -19.90 -14.99 -8.94
CA TYR A 124 -18.98 -14.99 -10.07
C TYR A 124 -19.58 -15.87 -11.18
N LEU A 125 -19.83 -15.27 -12.35
CA LEU A 125 -19.93 -15.96 -13.65
C LEU A 125 -18.69 -15.61 -14.47
#